data_AF-A0A414Z7J4-F1
#
_entry.id   AF-A0A414Z7J4-F1
#
_cell.length_a   1.000
_cell.length_b   1.000
_cell.length_c   1.000
_cell.angle_alpha   90.00
_cell.angle_beta   90.00
_cell.angle_gamma   90.00
#
_symmetry.space_group_name_H-M   'P 1'
#
loop_
_entity.id
_entity.type
_entity.pdbx_description
1 polymer ?
#
loop_
_entity_poly.entity_id
_entity_poly.type
_entity_poly.pdbx_seq_one_letter_code
_entity_poly.pdbx_strand_id
1 'polypeptide(L)'
;MESFVTESISPYSFYQERGFGNNLSRFYKAGSEKINHLILSTVEPVGEYAVEISDELLDVALLVKSGRKKTVFTYPKTIYYRKDSVRFRFFSREKQIAFIAESKILLEVKCVEKYMNNFYFDNKAKVKINEKSSDTFLFEKQQYLAFDKKYNFLKGAVVGYVRGQLTSMDNGQQELLSHITELKNSFAGLHTELMLGEDAVHDMSILQKIFQCKLEYSKLDIEATNLFDILGQVFKEIIKLASMRSQELNRQKTPAYEKELEELKQKREKCAHTLNRLEDMFNFSCIKNELDQIRRKEIEKGEKKGKKREYFKKDTPEYKRKVELKKMLDDFEENNSEYKTLKQEIKNIEERIDSYHYGSTEYDSALGALFVRLSDGVNDLIKKVNKSGQSHSVDFSRIKILDRKVLLVFGNEAVVESAYFDIVLQYILEQSFGGIRSISEIDILNLILATAKIFKDTEYSKTVTGQELLVSLGQYWRYKKQELDTFSIPSHLPIFQSIMSFFIKAQGFEQIERFMLNRKYRYKEYAFMLWGAYIGFAAIPKTFTNVIYQNDEIDKELDYFFNGILGD
;
A
#
# COMPACT_ATOMS: atom_id res chain seq x y z
N MET A 1 22.47 -9.00 10.18
CA MET A 1 21.32 -8.42 9.44
C MET A 1 21.70 -7.19 8.66
N GLU A 2 22.37 -6.21 9.28
CA GLU A 2 22.82 -4.98 8.62
C GLU A 2 23.56 -5.18 7.28
N SER A 3 24.35 -6.25 7.16
CA SER A 3 25.05 -6.56 5.90
C SER A 3 24.10 -6.86 4.72
N PHE A 4 22.86 -7.27 4.99
CA PHE A 4 21.82 -7.48 3.97
C PHE A 4 20.96 -6.22 3.71
N VAL A 5 21.17 -5.17 4.49
CA VAL A 5 20.57 -3.84 4.28
C VAL A 5 21.47 -3.01 3.36
N THR A 6 22.78 -3.14 3.53
CA THR A 6 23.77 -2.40 2.73
C THR A 6 24.43 -3.23 1.63
N GLU A 7 24.15 -4.54 1.60
CA GLU A 7 24.77 -5.50 0.68
C GLU A 7 26.30 -5.45 0.76
N SER A 8 26.82 -5.33 1.97
CA SER A 8 28.25 -5.20 2.22
C SER A 8 28.61 -5.48 3.68
N ILE A 9 29.90 -5.69 3.91
CA ILE A 9 30.51 -5.72 5.24
C ILE A 9 31.68 -4.72 5.28
N SER A 10 31.69 -3.87 6.30
CA SER A 10 32.65 -2.77 6.44
C SER A 10 33.44 -2.93 7.74
N PRO A 11 34.65 -2.33 7.84
CA PRO A 11 35.32 -2.15 9.11
C PRO A 11 34.38 -1.54 10.16
N TYR A 12 34.54 -1.94 11.42
CA TYR A 12 33.59 -1.55 12.47
C TYR A 12 33.44 -0.03 12.61
N SER A 13 34.55 0.70 12.55
CA SER A 13 34.57 2.15 12.67
C SER A 13 33.83 2.88 11.54
N PHE A 14 33.66 2.25 10.37
CA PHE A 14 32.99 2.90 9.25
C PHE A 14 31.51 3.10 9.53
N TYR A 15 30.92 2.15 10.23
CA TYR A 15 29.49 2.14 10.53
C TYR A 15 29.02 3.34 11.37
N GLN A 16 29.90 3.98 12.13
CA GLN A 16 29.61 5.21 12.89
C GLN A 16 29.75 6.48 12.04
N GLU A 17 30.64 6.48 11.04
CA GLU A 17 31.02 7.67 10.28
C GLU A 17 30.43 7.73 8.87
N ARG A 18 30.01 6.59 8.32
CA ARG A 18 29.48 6.48 6.96
C ARG A 18 28.10 7.14 6.79
N GLY A 19 27.35 7.31 7.88
CA GLY A 19 26.08 8.05 7.86
C GLY A 19 24.93 7.35 7.13
N PHE A 20 25.02 6.05 6.87
CA PHE A 20 23.95 5.23 6.28
C PHE A 20 23.98 3.80 6.81
N GLY A 21 22.90 3.05 6.55
CA GLY A 21 22.67 1.72 7.10
C GLY A 21 21.91 1.78 8.43
N ASN A 22 21.53 0.64 8.98
CA ASN A 22 20.77 0.59 10.22
C ASN A 22 21.62 0.18 11.43
N ASN A 23 21.09 0.43 12.62
CA ASN A 23 21.70 0.03 13.88
C ASN A 23 21.26 -1.36 14.33
N LEU A 24 20.60 -2.15 13.48
CA LEU A 24 20.07 -3.45 13.86
C LEU A 24 21.23 -4.38 14.20
N SER A 25 21.24 -4.89 15.43
CA SER A 25 22.14 -5.96 15.93
C SER A 25 23.64 -5.65 15.96
N ARG A 26 24.06 -4.39 16.17
CA ARG A 26 25.48 -4.10 16.43
C ARG A 26 25.76 -4.15 17.93
N PHE A 27 26.45 -5.20 18.38
CA PHE A 27 27.01 -5.23 19.73
C PHE A 27 28.16 -4.22 19.80
N TYR A 28 27.88 -3.01 20.30
CA TYR A 28 28.91 -2.03 20.64
C TYR A 28 29.64 -2.50 21.90
N LYS A 29 30.77 -3.21 21.71
CA LYS A 29 31.72 -3.46 22.81
C LYS A 29 32.63 -2.25 22.90
N ALA A 30 32.81 -1.68 24.10
CA ALA A 30 33.72 -0.57 24.31
C ALA A 30 35.10 -0.84 23.68
N GLY A 31 35.56 0.05 22.80
CA GLY A 31 36.80 -0.09 22.04
C GLY A 31 36.67 -0.60 20.60
N SER A 32 35.50 -1.10 20.17
CA SER A 32 35.29 -1.53 18.77
C SER A 32 35.34 -0.38 17.76
N GLU A 33 35.12 0.86 18.21
CA GLU A 33 35.20 2.10 17.40
C GLU A 33 36.59 2.34 16.79
N LYS A 34 37.63 1.73 17.38
CA LYS A 34 39.01 1.84 16.90
C LYS A 34 39.34 0.83 15.78
N ILE A 35 38.44 -0.12 15.50
CA ILE A 35 38.68 -1.19 14.52
C ILE A 35 38.42 -0.66 13.11
N ASN A 36 39.51 -0.27 12.44
CA ASN A 36 39.52 0.27 11.07
C ASN A 36 39.82 -0.78 9.99
N HIS A 37 39.67 -2.08 10.30
CA HIS A 37 39.87 -3.16 9.34
C HIS A 37 38.91 -4.32 9.59
N LEU A 38 38.70 -5.14 8.56
CA LEU A 38 38.09 -6.45 8.63
C LEU A 38 39.16 -7.51 8.92
N ILE A 39 38.76 -8.60 9.58
CA ILE A 39 39.61 -9.78 9.80
C ILE A 39 39.11 -10.87 8.87
N LEU A 40 39.99 -11.35 7.99
CA LEU A 40 39.73 -12.42 7.03
C LEU A 40 40.60 -13.62 7.38
N SER A 41 40.14 -14.83 7.04
CA SER A 41 40.92 -16.04 7.27
C SER A 41 40.70 -17.08 6.18
N THR A 42 41.75 -17.84 5.88
CA THR A 42 41.69 -18.99 4.97
C THR A 42 41.20 -20.26 5.66
N VAL A 43 40.92 -20.21 6.97
CA VAL A 43 40.37 -21.32 7.74
C VAL A 43 39.04 -20.94 8.37
N GLU A 44 38.14 -21.92 8.48
CA GLU A 44 36.79 -21.71 9.01
C GLU A 44 36.82 -21.24 10.49
N PRO A 45 36.30 -20.03 10.79
CA PRO A 45 36.33 -19.48 12.13
C PRO A 45 35.24 -20.04 13.03
N VAL A 46 35.53 -20.20 14.33
CA VAL A 46 34.50 -20.47 15.34
C VAL A 46 33.61 -19.24 15.50
N GLY A 47 32.33 -19.36 15.10
CA GLY A 47 31.34 -18.29 15.26
C GLY A 47 29.92 -18.76 14.96
N GLU A 48 28.93 -17.98 15.40
CA GLU A 48 27.52 -18.26 15.11
C GLU A 48 27.18 -18.09 13.63
N TYR A 49 27.89 -17.16 12.99
CA TYR A 49 27.76 -16.80 11.57
C TYR A 49 29.15 -16.61 10.98
N ALA A 50 29.32 -16.92 9.71
CA ALA A 50 30.51 -16.55 8.93
C ALA A 50 30.09 -16.19 7.51
N VAL A 51 30.88 -15.33 6.85
CA VAL A 51 30.71 -14.99 5.44
C VAL A 51 31.93 -15.50 4.72
N GLU A 52 31.72 -16.41 3.79
CA GLU A 52 32.72 -16.86 2.84
C GLU A 52 32.68 -15.93 1.64
N ILE A 53 33.85 -15.46 1.21
CA ILE A 53 33.99 -14.49 0.13
C ILE A 53 35.02 -14.99 -0.88
N SER A 54 34.77 -14.73 -2.16
CA SER A 54 35.76 -14.92 -3.22
C SER A 54 36.85 -13.86 -3.12
N ASP A 55 38.07 -14.21 -3.54
CA ASP A 55 39.21 -13.28 -3.64
C ASP A 55 38.98 -12.21 -4.73
N GLU A 56 38.10 -12.46 -5.70
CA GLU A 56 37.65 -11.49 -6.70
C GLU A 56 36.98 -10.24 -6.11
N LEU A 57 36.48 -10.31 -4.88
CA LEU A 57 35.89 -9.17 -4.17
C LEU A 57 36.93 -8.36 -3.39
N LEU A 58 38.18 -8.81 -3.39
CA LEU A 58 39.26 -8.25 -2.59
C LEU A 58 40.27 -7.54 -3.47
N ASP A 59 40.73 -6.41 -2.96
CA ASP A 59 41.95 -5.79 -3.43
C ASP A 59 43.13 -6.50 -2.74
N VAL A 60 43.67 -7.51 -3.42
CA VAL A 60 44.71 -8.40 -2.86
C VAL A 60 45.95 -7.62 -2.42
N ALA A 61 46.23 -6.45 -3.04
CA ALA A 61 47.36 -5.61 -2.66
C ALA A 61 47.21 -4.98 -1.26
N LEU A 62 45.97 -4.90 -0.74
CA LEU A 62 45.67 -4.33 0.58
C LEU A 62 45.54 -5.39 1.68
N LEU A 63 45.70 -6.67 1.35
CA LEU A 63 45.68 -7.75 2.34
C LEU A 63 46.98 -7.79 3.12
N VAL A 64 46.90 -7.57 4.42
CA VAL A 64 48.06 -7.64 5.29
C VAL A 64 47.98 -8.87 6.17
N LYS A 65 49.00 -9.73 6.08
CA LYS A 65 49.09 -10.96 6.87
C LYS A 65 49.21 -10.62 8.35
N SER A 66 48.39 -11.26 9.15
CA SER A 66 48.41 -11.16 10.60
C SER A 66 48.58 -12.56 11.23
N GLY A 67 49.22 -12.58 12.40
CA GLY A 67 49.46 -13.80 13.18
C GLY A 67 50.63 -14.69 12.76
N ARG A 68 50.89 -15.71 13.60
CA ARG A 68 52.03 -16.64 13.45
C ARG A 68 51.84 -17.65 12.32
N LYS A 69 50.60 -18.03 12.01
CA LYS A 69 50.27 -19.11 11.06
C LYS A 69 50.07 -18.65 9.61
N LYS A 70 50.15 -17.34 9.31
CA LYS A 70 49.92 -16.75 7.97
C LYS A 70 48.56 -17.10 7.32
N THR A 71 47.56 -17.49 8.11
CA THR A 71 46.20 -17.85 7.66
C THR A 71 45.17 -16.77 7.97
N VAL A 72 45.58 -15.65 8.56
CA VAL A 72 44.73 -14.53 8.96
C VAL A 72 45.24 -13.27 8.28
N PHE A 73 44.31 -12.43 7.84
CA PHE A 73 44.58 -11.22 7.08
C PHE A 73 43.75 -10.07 7.64
N THR A 74 44.30 -8.87 7.62
CA THR A 74 43.54 -7.64 7.82
C THR A 74 43.25 -6.99 6.47
N TYR A 75 42.05 -6.42 6.34
CA TYR A 75 41.60 -5.76 5.11
C TYR A 75 40.92 -4.43 5.44
N PRO A 76 41.36 -3.28 4.87
CA PRO A 76 40.92 -1.96 5.33
C PRO A 76 39.67 -1.42 4.62
N LYS A 77 39.20 -2.06 3.55
CA LYS A 77 38.05 -1.59 2.76
C LYS A 77 36.76 -2.33 3.12
N THR A 78 35.64 -1.72 2.75
CA THR A 78 34.34 -2.40 2.69
C THR A 78 34.35 -3.45 1.59
N ILE A 79 33.79 -4.62 1.88
CA ILE A 79 33.58 -5.70 0.92
C ILE A 79 32.11 -5.66 0.52
N TYR A 80 31.86 -5.35 -0.74
CA TYR A 80 30.52 -5.36 -1.32
C TYR A 80 30.17 -6.77 -1.78
N TYR A 81 28.99 -7.23 -1.43
CA TYR A 81 28.55 -8.56 -1.83
C TYR A 81 28.15 -8.57 -3.30
N ARG A 82 28.45 -9.69 -3.95
CA ARG A 82 28.07 -10.02 -5.32
C ARG A 82 27.50 -11.42 -5.29
N LYS A 83 26.43 -11.67 -6.04
CA LYS A 83 25.87 -13.01 -6.21
C LYS A 83 26.95 -13.96 -6.71
N ASP A 84 26.90 -15.20 -6.23
CA ASP A 84 27.86 -16.28 -6.53
C ASP A 84 29.32 -16.07 -6.07
N SER A 85 29.71 -14.86 -5.65
CA SER A 85 31.03 -14.58 -5.05
C SER A 85 31.02 -14.57 -3.52
N VAL A 86 29.86 -14.81 -2.88
CA VAL A 86 29.74 -14.92 -1.43
C VAL A 86 28.84 -16.10 -1.02
N ARG A 87 29.13 -16.68 0.15
CA ARG A 87 28.25 -17.65 0.81
C ARG A 87 28.12 -17.32 2.29
N PHE A 88 26.95 -17.59 2.86
CA PHE A 88 26.63 -17.24 4.24
C PHE A 88 26.44 -18.50 5.07
N ARG A 89 27.35 -18.73 6.00
CA ARG A 89 27.31 -19.88 6.91
C ARG A 89 26.56 -19.53 8.19
N PHE A 90 25.63 -20.40 8.55
CA PHE A 90 24.98 -20.45 9.85
C PHE A 90 25.53 -21.61 10.68
N PHE A 91 25.64 -21.44 11.99
CA PHE A 91 26.08 -22.53 12.87
C PHE A 91 25.11 -23.72 12.90
N SER A 92 23.82 -23.46 12.76
CA SER A 92 22.80 -24.51 12.72
C SER A 92 21.62 -24.11 11.84
N ARG A 93 20.80 -25.10 11.47
CA ARG A 93 19.60 -24.89 10.66
C ARG A 93 18.58 -24.02 11.40
N GLU A 94 18.47 -24.15 12.72
CA GLU A 94 17.57 -23.34 13.55
C GLU A 94 17.93 -21.85 13.46
N LYS A 95 19.23 -21.52 13.48
CA LYS A 95 19.68 -20.13 13.32
C LYS A 95 19.42 -19.57 11.93
N GLN A 96 19.60 -20.39 10.90
CA GLN A 96 19.26 -20.02 9.53
C GLN A 96 17.77 -19.69 9.41
N ILE A 97 16.90 -20.57 9.93
CA ILE A 97 15.44 -20.38 9.91
C ILE A 97 15.05 -19.12 10.71
N ALA A 98 15.62 -18.94 11.91
CA ALA A 98 15.35 -17.78 12.75
C ALA A 98 15.74 -16.47 12.05
N PHE A 99 16.93 -16.44 11.43
CA PHE A 99 17.41 -15.29 10.67
C PHE A 99 16.47 -14.95 9.49
N ILE A 100 16.05 -15.96 8.72
CA ILE A 100 15.11 -15.76 7.60
C ILE A 100 13.78 -15.24 8.12
N ALA A 101 13.24 -15.81 9.20
CA ALA A 101 11.97 -15.39 9.78
C ALA A 101 12.02 -13.93 10.25
N GLU A 102 13.07 -13.55 11.00
CA GLU A 102 13.26 -12.18 11.49
C GLU A 102 13.46 -11.19 10.33
N SER A 103 14.17 -11.59 9.26
CA SER A 103 14.36 -10.74 8.07
C SER A 103 13.06 -10.44 7.31
N LYS A 104 12.04 -11.30 7.41
CA LYS A 104 10.74 -11.06 6.75
C LYS A 104 9.93 -9.96 7.42
N ILE A 105 10.19 -9.67 8.70
CA ILE A 105 9.48 -8.67 9.50
C ILE A 105 10.09 -7.28 9.29
N LEU A 106 11.38 -7.20 8.98
CA LEU A 106 12.15 -5.95 8.88
C LEU A 106 12.16 -5.42 7.44
N LEU A 107 11.53 -4.25 7.22
CA LEU A 107 11.41 -3.64 5.89
C LEU A 107 12.75 -3.17 5.32
N GLU A 108 13.76 -2.91 6.15
CA GLU A 108 15.08 -2.45 5.74
C GLU A 108 15.96 -3.60 5.21
N VAL A 109 15.67 -4.84 5.62
CA VAL A 109 16.49 -6.02 5.30
C VAL A 109 16.05 -6.58 3.94
N LYS A 110 16.69 -6.07 2.88
CA LYS A 110 16.21 -6.26 1.49
C LYS A 110 16.93 -7.35 0.67
N CYS A 111 18.19 -7.67 0.98
CA CYS A 111 18.98 -8.57 0.13
C CYS A 111 18.86 -10.06 0.49
N VAL A 112 18.03 -10.44 1.47
CA VAL A 112 17.95 -11.84 1.91
C VAL A 112 17.40 -12.76 0.82
N GLU A 113 16.41 -12.30 0.05
CA GLU A 113 15.85 -13.08 -1.06
C GLU A 113 16.90 -13.36 -2.15
N LYS A 114 17.70 -12.34 -2.50
CA LYS A 114 18.80 -12.43 -3.47
C LYS A 114 19.82 -13.53 -3.14
N TYR A 115 20.22 -13.65 -1.87
CA TYR A 115 21.28 -14.57 -1.44
C TYR A 115 20.76 -15.87 -0.82
N MET A 116 19.46 -16.14 -0.90
CA MET A 116 18.84 -17.29 -0.23
C MET A 116 19.52 -18.61 -0.60
N ASN A 117 19.89 -18.78 -1.87
CA ASN A 117 20.57 -19.97 -2.39
C ASN A 117 22.04 -20.09 -1.96
N ASN A 118 22.63 -19.00 -1.44
CA ASN A 118 24.00 -18.97 -0.94
C ASN A 118 24.08 -19.24 0.57
N PHE A 119 22.95 -19.52 1.23
CA PHE A 119 22.90 -19.82 2.65
C PHE A 119 23.13 -21.31 2.91
N TYR A 120 24.02 -21.62 3.85
CA TYR A 120 24.28 -22.99 4.27
C TYR A 120 24.54 -23.07 5.77
N PHE A 121 24.52 -24.27 6.34
CA PHE A 121 24.87 -24.49 7.74
C PHE A 121 26.07 -25.43 7.88
N ASP A 122 26.98 -25.08 8.78
CA ASP A 122 28.10 -25.93 9.17
C ASP A 122 28.51 -25.63 10.63
N ASN A 123 28.70 -26.69 11.41
CA ASN A 123 29.10 -26.68 12.82
C ASN A 123 30.50 -27.25 13.06
N LYS A 124 31.24 -27.61 11.99
CA LYS A 124 32.56 -28.26 12.07
C LYS A 124 33.73 -27.31 12.35
N ALA A 125 33.48 -26.01 12.47
CA ALA A 125 34.49 -25.00 12.76
C ALA A 125 35.19 -25.27 14.10
N LYS A 126 36.54 -25.38 14.10
CA LYS A 126 37.35 -25.69 15.30
C LYS A 126 38.42 -24.64 15.62
N VAL A 127 38.64 -23.65 14.76
CA VAL A 127 39.74 -22.69 14.91
C VAL A 127 39.25 -21.38 15.53
N LYS A 128 39.71 -21.08 16.75
CA LYS A 128 39.54 -19.75 17.35
C LYS A 128 40.57 -18.80 16.76
N ILE A 129 40.10 -17.72 16.13
CA ILE A 129 40.95 -16.61 15.68
C ILE A 129 41.10 -15.64 16.85
N ASN A 130 42.26 -15.67 17.52
CA ASN A 130 42.61 -14.74 18.59
C ASN A 130 43.79 -13.89 18.13
N GLU A 131 43.53 -12.67 17.68
CA GLU A 131 44.59 -11.72 17.35
C GLU A 131 44.39 -10.38 18.04
N LYS A 132 45.48 -9.85 18.60
CA LYS A 132 45.57 -8.47 19.06
C LYS A 132 45.77 -7.61 17.82
N SER A 133 44.78 -6.77 17.50
CA SER A 133 44.88 -5.76 16.45
C SER A 133 46.12 -4.89 16.72
N SER A 134 47.09 -4.87 15.80
CA SER A 134 48.11 -3.83 15.83
C SER A 134 47.44 -2.54 15.35
N ASP A 135 47.39 -1.52 16.22
CA ASP A 135 46.79 -0.20 15.94
C ASP A 135 47.58 0.61 14.88
N THR A 136 48.72 0.10 14.41
CA THR A 136 49.63 0.78 13.48
C THR A 136 49.31 0.47 12.02
N PHE A 137 48.18 0.97 11.53
CA PHE A 137 48.02 1.19 10.10
C PHE A 137 47.57 2.62 9.82
N LEU A 138 48.40 3.36 9.06
CA LEU A 138 47.95 4.54 8.35
C LEU A 138 47.11 4.07 7.15
N PHE A 139 45.84 3.81 7.37
CA PHE A 139 44.88 3.64 6.28
C PHE A 139 44.20 4.98 6.00
N GLU A 140 43.96 5.28 4.72
CA GLU A 140 43.17 6.44 4.28
C GLU A 140 41.67 6.22 4.55
N LYS A 141 41.31 6.04 5.83
CA LYS A 141 39.94 5.79 6.29
C LYS A 141 38.93 6.76 5.67
N GLN A 142 39.30 8.04 5.56
CA GLN A 142 38.43 9.06 4.96
C GLN A 142 38.17 8.85 3.46
N GLN A 143 39.17 8.38 2.71
CA GLN A 143 39.00 8.08 1.28
C GLN A 143 38.03 6.90 1.09
N TYR A 144 38.19 5.82 1.86
CA TYR A 144 37.30 4.66 1.79
C TYR A 144 35.89 4.97 2.29
N LEU A 145 35.75 5.80 3.32
CA LEU A 145 34.45 6.29 3.78
C LEU A 145 33.73 7.16 2.73
N ALA A 146 34.47 8.04 2.04
CA ALA A 146 33.93 8.85 0.97
C ALA A 146 33.44 7.98 -0.20
N PHE A 147 34.21 6.94 -0.55
CA PHE A 147 33.81 5.95 -1.55
C PHE A 147 32.53 5.22 -1.12
N ASP A 148 32.46 4.71 0.11
CA ASP A 148 31.30 4.02 0.65
C ASP A 148 30.02 4.85 0.57
N LYS A 149 30.10 6.14 0.93
CA LYS A 149 29.00 7.08 0.80
C LYS A 149 28.58 7.22 -0.66
N LYS A 150 29.53 7.50 -1.55
CA LYS A 150 29.27 7.70 -2.97
C LYS A 150 28.64 6.45 -3.60
N TYR A 151 29.17 5.27 -3.31
CA TYR A 151 28.66 4.00 -3.82
C TYR A 151 27.23 3.72 -3.33
N ASN A 152 26.90 4.02 -2.07
CA ASN A 152 25.53 3.87 -1.56
C ASN A 152 24.50 4.71 -2.34
N PHE A 153 24.81 5.98 -2.61
CA PHE A 153 23.91 6.87 -3.36
C PHE A 153 23.83 6.48 -4.84
N LEU A 154 24.97 6.16 -5.45
CA LEU A 154 25.06 5.66 -6.82
C LEU A 154 24.24 4.39 -7.03
N LYS A 155 24.41 3.41 -6.13
CA LYS A 155 23.65 2.16 -6.15
C LYS A 155 22.16 2.42 -5.99
N GLY A 156 21.79 3.37 -5.13
CA GLY A 156 20.40 3.81 -4.97
C GLY A 156 19.82 4.37 -6.27
N ALA A 157 20.58 5.19 -7.00
CA ALA A 157 20.17 5.75 -8.28
C ALA A 157 19.89 4.66 -9.32
N VAL A 158 20.84 3.74 -9.52
CA VAL A 158 20.73 2.67 -10.52
C VAL A 158 19.60 1.69 -10.15
N VAL A 159 19.48 1.32 -8.88
CA VAL A 159 18.36 0.47 -8.40
C VAL A 159 17.00 1.17 -8.61
N GLY A 160 16.95 2.49 -8.39
CA GLY A 160 15.78 3.32 -8.69
C GLY A 160 15.39 3.27 -10.17
N TYR A 161 16.38 3.43 -11.05
CA TYR A 161 16.19 3.33 -12.50
C TYR A 161 15.64 1.97 -12.92
N VAL A 162 16.29 0.88 -12.48
CA VAL A 162 15.87 -0.50 -12.77
C VAL A 162 14.44 -0.75 -12.31
N ARG A 163 14.12 -0.38 -11.05
CA ARG A 163 12.76 -0.55 -10.51
C ARG A 163 11.72 0.24 -11.30
N GLY A 164 12.08 1.41 -11.82
CA GLY A 164 11.21 2.18 -12.70
C GLY A 164 10.94 1.44 -14.00
N GLN A 165 11.98 1.03 -14.74
CA GLN A 165 11.87 0.28 -15.99
C GLN A 165 11.03 -1.00 -15.84
N LEU A 166 11.30 -1.81 -14.81
CA LEU A 166 10.59 -3.06 -14.56
C LEU A 166 9.10 -2.90 -14.25
N THR A 167 8.65 -1.68 -13.94
CA THR A 167 7.23 -1.43 -13.66
C THR A 167 6.64 -0.35 -14.54
N SER A 168 7.43 0.18 -15.47
CA SER A 168 6.94 1.08 -16.50
C SER A 168 5.99 0.29 -17.38
N MET A 169 4.78 0.79 -17.48
CA MET A 169 3.73 0.22 -18.31
C MET A 169 3.95 0.70 -19.73
N ASP A 170 3.61 -0.12 -20.72
CA ASP A 170 3.58 0.34 -22.10
C ASP A 170 2.48 1.41 -22.30
N ASN A 171 2.56 2.14 -23.42
CA ASN A 171 1.60 3.22 -23.70
C ASN A 171 0.14 2.73 -23.70
N GLY A 172 -0.12 1.55 -24.26
CA GLY A 172 -1.47 0.99 -24.35
C GLY A 172 -2.01 0.57 -22.98
N GLN A 173 -1.15 0.00 -22.13
CA GLN A 173 -1.45 -0.35 -20.75
C GLN A 173 -1.74 0.89 -19.89
N GLN A 174 -0.95 1.95 -20.05
CA GLN A 174 -1.14 3.20 -19.30
C GLN A 174 -2.44 3.91 -19.74
N GLU A 175 -2.74 3.94 -21.03
CA GLU A 175 -4.01 4.47 -21.56
C GLU A 175 -5.20 3.66 -21.05
N LEU A 176 -5.15 2.34 -21.14
CA LEU A 176 -6.18 1.45 -20.62
C LEU A 176 -6.40 1.65 -19.12
N LEU A 177 -5.32 1.73 -18.33
CA LEU A 177 -5.43 1.94 -16.89
C LEU A 177 -6.06 3.30 -16.56
N SER A 178 -5.80 4.33 -17.36
CA SER A 178 -6.48 5.62 -17.27
C SER A 178 -7.98 5.46 -17.52
N HIS A 179 -8.39 4.80 -18.60
CA HIS A 179 -9.80 4.62 -18.92
C HIS A 179 -10.53 3.75 -17.89
N ILE A 180 -9.88 2.71 -17.35
CA ILE A 180 -10.44 1.90 -16.26
C ILE A 180 -10.59 2.74 -14.98
N THR A 181 -9.67 3.67 -14.70
CA THR A 181 -9.76 4.59 -13.56
C THR A 181 -10.89 5.60 -13.75
N GLU A 182 -11.06 6.14 -14.95
CA GLU A 182 -12.20 6.99 -15.31
C GLU A 182 -13.54 6.25 -15.21
N LEU A 183 -13.57 4.97 -15.59
CA LEU A 183 -14.72 4.08 -15.41
C LEU A 183 -15.04 3.88 -13.92
N LYS A 184 -14.03 3.63 -13.08
CA LYS A 184 -14.18 3.54 -11.62
C LYS A 184 -14.82 4.80 -11.03
N ASN A 185 -14.29 5.97 -11.42
CA ASN A 185 -14.79 7.26 -10.95
C ASN A 185 -16.23 7.50 -11.42
N SER A 186 -16.56 7.07 -12.65
CA SER A 186 -17.93 7.16 -13.18
C SER A 186 -18.91 6.31 -12.35
N PHE A 187 -18.53 5.09 -11.95
CA PHE A 187 -19.36 4.27 -11.07
C PHE A 187 -19.55 4.88 -9.68
N ALA A 188 -18.50 5.46 -9.09
CA ALA A 188 -18.59 6.11 -7.79
C ALA A 188 -19.47 7.37 -7.83
N GLY A 189 -19.36 8.16 -8.91
CA GLY A 189 -20.23 9.31 -9.16
C GLY A 189 -21.70 8.89 -9.29
N LEU A 190 -21.98 7.89 -10.13
CA LEU A 190 -23.34 7.37 -10.31
C LEU A 190 -23.94 6.81 -9.03
N HIS A 191 -23.16 6.08 -8.22
CA HIS A 191 -23.63 5.58 -6.94
C HIS A 191 -24.09 6.72 -6.03
N THR A 192 -23.31 7.79 -5.97
CA THR A 192 -23.63 8.97 -5.16
C THR A 192 -24.88 9.68 -5.68
N GLU A 193 -24.97 9.90 -7.00
CA GLU A 193 -26.12 10.52 -7.65
C GLU A 193 -27.40 9.70 -7.41
N LEU A 194 -27.33 8.38 -7.54
CA LEU A 194 -28.49 7.50 -7.41
C LEU A 194 -28.97 7.37 -5.96
N MET A 195 -28.05 7.34 -4.99
CA MET A 195 -28.41 7.21 -3.58
C MET A 195 -28.94 8.53 -2.99
N LEU A 196 -28.51 9.67 -3.52
CA LEU A 196 -28.99 10.99 -3.09
C LEU A 196 -30.18 11.49 -3.91
N GLY A 197 -30.32 11.01 -5.15
CA GLY A 197 -31.39 11.37 -6.07
C GLY A 197 -32.54 10.37 -6.07
N GLU A 198 -33.55 10.68 -6.87
CA GLU A 198 -34.78 9.88 -7.03
C GLU A 198 -35.02 9.44 -8.48
N ASP A 199 -34.19 9.94 -9.40
CA ASP A 199 -34.31 9.70 -10.82
C ASP A 199 -33.74 8.34 -11.22
N ALA A 200 -34.25 7.82 -12.35
CA ALA A 200 -33.69 6.64 -12.97
C ALA A 200 -32.34 6.95 -13.65
N VAL A 201 -31.54 5.92 -13.89
CA VAL A 201 -30.29 6.07 -14.64
C VAL A 201 -30.62 6.24 -16.13
N HIS A 202 -30.25 7.38 -16.69
CA HIS A 202 -30.41 7.68 -18.12
C HIS A 202 -29.07 7.66 -18.89
N ASP A 203 -27.95 7.80 -18.20
CA ASP A 203 -26.63 7.82 -18.84
C ASP A 203 -26.14 6.42 -19.25
N MET A 204 -26.17 6.15 -20.55
CA MET A 204 -25.67 4.91 -21.15
C MET A 204 -24.18 4.99 -21.53
N SER A 205 -23.52 6.13 -21.31
CA SER A 205 -22.11 6.34 -21.63
C SER A 205 -21.19 5.35 -20.90
N ILE A 206 -21.59 4.88 -19.71
CA ILE A 206 -20.83 3.92 -18.93
C ILE A 206 -20.69 2.57 -19.65
N LEU A 207 -21.74 2.09 -20.35
CA LEU A 207 -21.61 0.88 -21.17
C LEU A 207 -20.63 1.05 -22.33
N GLN A 208 -20.59 2.24 -22.93
CA GLN A 208 -19.62 2.57 -23.97
C GLN A 208 -18.20 2.58 -23.40
N LYS A 209 -17.98 3.16 -22.22
CA LYS A 209 -16.69 3.14 -21.51
C LYS A 209 -16.24 1.71 -21.19
N ILE A 210 -17.14 0.84 -20.70
CA ILE A 210 -16.85 -0.58 -20.45
C ILE A 210 -16.39 -1.26 -21.75
N PHE A 211 -17.12 -1.04 -22.85
CA PHE A 211 -16.80 -1.64 -24.14
C PHE A 211 -15.47 -1.12 -24.72
N GLN A 212 -15.20 0.18 -24.59
CA GLN A 212 -13.93 0.77 -25.01
C GLN A 212 -12.76 0.16 -24.23
N CYS A 213 -12.86 0.09 -22.89
CA CYS A 213 -11.85 -0.56 -22.06
C CYS A 213 -11.66 -2.03 -22.46
N LYS A 214 -12.73 -2.75 -22.80
CA LYS A 214 -12.65 -4.15 -23.27
C LYS A 214 -11.87 -4.26 -24.58
N LEU A 215 -12.13 -3.37 -25.55
CA LEU A 215 -11.41 -3.34 -26.82
C LEU A 215 -9.92 -3.05 -26.62
N GLU A 216 -9.60 -2.05 -25.82
CA GLU A 216 -8.22 -1.70 -25.49
C GLU A 216 -7.50 -2.85 -24.77
N TYR A 217 -8.17 -3.48 -23.79
CA TYR A 217 -7.64 -4.66 -23.10
C TYR A 217 -7.34 -5.81 -24.05
N SER A 218 -8.20 -6.07 -25.04
CA SER A 218 -8.01 -7.15 -26.02
C SER A 218 -6.83 -6.94 -26.99
N LYS A 219 -6.34 -5.71 -27.11
CA LYS A 219 -5.16 -5.38 -27.94
C LYS A 219 -3.86 -5.65 -27.20
N LEU A 220 -3.91 -5.85 -25.89
CA LEU A 220 -2.76 -6.11 -25.05
C LEU A 220 -2.60 -7.61 -24.85
N ASP A 221 -1.36 -8.09 -24.74
CA ASP A 221 -1.04 -9.49 -24.45
C ASP A 221 -1.23 -9.80 -22.96
N ILE A 222 -2.48 -9.68 -22.50
CA ILE A 222 -2.91 -9.88 -21.11
C ILE A 222 -3.83 -11.09 -21.02
N GLU A 223 -3.76 -11.81 -19.91
CA GLU A 223 -4.66 -12.92 -19.58
C GLU A 223 -6.13 -12.58 -19.86
N ALA A 224 -6.80 -13.42 -20.65
CA ALA A 224 -8.21 -13.25 -20.98
C ALA A 224 -9.08 -13.10 -19.72
N THR A 225 -10.12 -12.27 -19.82
CA THR A 225 -11.01 -11.97 -18.69
C THR A 225 -12.46 -11.82 -19.14
N ASN A 226 -13.39 -12.35 -18.34
CA ASN A 226 -14.83 -12.15 -18.50
C ASN A 226 -15.36 -10.96 -17.68
N LEU A 227 -14.48 -10.27 -16.94
CA LEU A 227 -14.89 -9.19 -16.03
C LEU A 227 -15.62 -8.06 -16.74
N PHE A 228 -15.23 -7.68 -17.97
CA PHE A 228 -15.95 -6.65 -18.73
C PHE A 228 -17.40 -7.03 -19.04
N ASP A 229 -17.66 -8.31 -19.35
CA ASP A 229 -19.01 -8.80 -19.61
C ASP A 229 -19.84 -8.84 -18.33
N ILE A 230 -19.23 -9.25 -17.22
CA ILE A 230 -19.85 -9.21 -15.87
C ILE A 230 -20.19 -7.76 -15.50
N LEU A 231 -19.26 -6.82 -15.66
CA LEU A 231 -19.51 -5.39 -15.39
C LEU A 231 -20.67 -4.86 -16.24
N GLY A 232 -20.70 -5.21 -17.53
CA GLY A 232 -21.81 -4.83 -18.42
C GLY A 232 -23.16 -5.40 -17.99
N GLN A 233 -23.21 -6.65 -17.52
CA GLN A 233 -24.43 -7.27 -17.02
C GLN A 233 -24.90 -6.64 -15.70
N VAL A 234 -23.99 -6.49 -14.74
CA VAL A 234 -24.28 -5.87 -13.44
C VAL A 234 -24.77 -4.44 -13.63
N PHE A 235 -24.17 -3.68 -14.55
CA PHE A 235 -24.62 -2.32 -14.84
C PHE A 235 -26.03 -2.27 -15.44
N LYS A 236 -26.39 -3.20 -16.33
CA LYS A 236 -27.77 -3.31 -16.84
C LYS A 236 -28.78 -3.65 -15.73
N GLU A 237 -28.37 -4.48 -14.77
CA GLU A 237 -29.18 -4.80 -13.60
C GLU A 237 -29.40 -3.56 -12.70
N ILE A 238 -28.36 -2.76 -12.50
CA ILE A 238 -28.47 -1.47 -11.80
C ILE A 238 -29.47 -0.55 -12.51
N ILE A 239 -29.40 -0.40 -13.83
CA ILE A 239 -30.37 0.44 -14.58
C ILE A 239 -31.81 -0.03 -14.32
N LYS A 240 -32.04 -1.34 -14.35
CA LYS A 240 -33.37 -1.92 -14.09
C LYS A 240 -33.85 -1.62 -12.68
N LEU A 241 -33.03 -1.90 -11.66
CA LEU A 241 -33.38 -1.65 -10.26
C LEU A 241 -33.53 -0.16 -9.95
N ALA A 242 -32.71 0.70 -10.56
CA ALA A 242 -32.82 2.15 -10.45
C ALA A 242 -34.16 2.66 -10.98
N SER A 243 -34.62 2.11 -12.11
CA SER A 243 -35.93 2.46 -12.67
C SER A 243 -37.07 2.02 -11.74
N MET A 244 -37.00 0.82 -11.17
CA MET A 244 -37.98 0.33 -10.19
C MET A 244 -37.99 1.19 -8.92
N ARG A 245 -36.81 1.55 -8.41
CA ARG A 245 -36.65 2.48 -7.28
C ARG A 245 -37.28 3.83 -7.56
N SER A 246 -37.01 4.42 -8.72
CA SER A 246 -37.57 5.71 -9.10
C SER A 246 -39.10 5.67 -9.20
N GLN A 247 -39.67 4.59 -9.74
CA GLN A 247 -41.13 4.40 -9.79
C GLN A 247 -41.75 4.33 -8.39
N GLU A 248 -41.13 3.58 -7.48
CA GLU A 248 -41.63 3.45 -6.11
C GLU A 248 -41.50 4.76 -5.32
N LEU A 249 -40.39 5.49 -5.45
CA LEU A 249 -40.24 6.82 -4.85
C LEU A 249 -41.28 7.81 -5.37
N ASN A 250 -41.57 7.78 -6.67
CA ASN A 250 -42.64 8.60 -7.24
C ASN A 250 -44.02 8.19 -6.71
N ARG A 251 -44.27 6.89 -6.53
CA ARG A 251 -45.51 6.38 -5.92
C ARG A 251 -45.68 6.89 -4.49
N GLN A 252 -44.62 6.88 -3.67
CA GLN A 252 -44.63 7.37 -2.29
C GLN A 252 -45.07 8.84 -2.17
N LYS A 253 -44.88 9.64 -3.23
CA LYS A 253 -45.27 11.06 -3.28
C LYS A 253 -46.71 11.30 -3.74
N THR A 254 -47.42 10.25 -4.15
CA THR A 254 -48.79 10.43 -4.65
C THR A 254 -49.77 10.65 -3.50
N PRO A 255 -50.79 11.52 -3.68
CA PRO A 255 -51.86 11.68 -2.69
C PRO A 255 -52.61 10.37 -2.40
N ALA A 256 -52.63 9.44 -3.36
CA ALA A 256 -53.22 8.12 -3.19
C ALA A 256 -52.46 7.27 -2.16
N TYR A 257 -51.14 7.35 -2.14
CA TYR A 257 -50.29 6.62 -1.18
C TYR A 257 -50.51 7.09 0.25
N GLU A 258 -50.54 8.41 0.46
CA GLU A 258 -50.84 9.00 1.78
C GLU A 258 -52.27 8.68 2.23
N LYS A 259 -53.23 8.74 1.30
CA LYS A 259 -54.63 8.40 1.57
C LYS A 259 -54.79 6.92 1.97
N GLU A 260 -54.15 5.99 1.26
CA GLU A 260 -54.21 4.56 1.58
C GLU A 260 -53.58 4.27 2.96
N LEU A 261 -52.46 4.91 3.28
CA LEU A 261 -51.82 4.80 4.59
C LEU A 261 -52.74 5.30 5.71
N GLU A 262 -53.43 6.42 5.50
CA GLU A 262 -54.37 6.99 6.46
C GLU A 262 -55.62 6.10 6.63
N GLU A 263 -56.15 5.53 5.54
CA GLU A 263 -57.24 4.56 5.58
C GLU A 263 -56.85 3.29 6.36
N LEU A 264 -55.62 2.79 6.20
CA LEU A 264 -55.09 1.67 6.97
C LEU A 264 -54.97 1.99 8.47
N LYS A 265 -54.48 3.19 8.82
CA LYS A 265 -54.41 3.65 10.23
C LYS A 265 -55.79 3.75 10.86
N GLN A 266 -56.76 4.35 10.16
CA GLN A 266 -58.15 4.42 10.62
C GLN A 266 -58.79 3.04 10.77
N LYS A 267 -58.50 2.11 9.85
CA LYS A 267 -58.98 0.74 9.94
C LYS A 267 -58.37 0.02 11.16
N ARG A 268 -57.07 0.18 11.41
CA ARG A 268 -56.38 -0.33 12.61
C ARG A 268 -57.06 0.18 13.88
N GLU A 269 -57.34 1.48 13.93
CA GLU A 269 -57.95 2.12 15.10
C GLU A 269 -59.37 1.61 15.36
N LYS A 270 -60.18 1.44 14.31
CA LYS A 270 -61.53 0.82 14.42
C LYS A 270 -61.48 -0.63 14.93
N CYS A 271 -60.56 -1.45 14.40
CA CYS A 271 -60.36 -2.82 14.86
C CYS A 271 -59.90 -2.84 16.32
N ALA A 272 -58.96 -1.96 16.71
CA ALA A 272 -58.48 -1.83 18.08
C ALA A 272 -59.57 -1.39 19.06
N HIS A 273 -60.42 -0.42 18.68
CA HIS A 273 -61.57 -0.01 19.51
C HIS A 273 -62.57 -1.16 19.72
N THR A 274 -62.83 -1.95 18.68
CA THR A 274 -63.74 -3.10 18.76
C THR A 274 -63.15 -4.21 19.62
N LEU A 275 -61.85 -4.47 19.48
CA LEU A 275 -61.11 -5.40 20.33
C LEU A 275 -61.16 -4.98 21.80
N ASN A 276 -60.90 -3.69 22.10
CA ASN A 276 -60.96 -3.16 23.46
C ASN A 276 -62.37 -3.27 24.06
N ARG A 277 -63.41 -2.98 23.27
CA ARG A 277 -64.80 -3.13 23.73
C ARG A 277 -65.14 -4.59 24.07
N LEU A 278 -64.64 -5.55 23.28
CA LEU A 278 -64.77 -6.97 23.60
C LEU A 278 -64.03 -7.29 24.89
N GLU A 279 -62.79 -6.81 25.06
CA GLU A 279 -62.05 -7.01 26.31
C GLU A 279 -62.81 -6.44 27.53
N ASP A 280 -63.40 -5.25 27.41
CA ASP A 280 -64.20 -4.63 28.48
C ASP A 280 -65.47 -5.43 28.82
N MET A 281 -66.20 -5.91 27.80
CA MET A 281 -67.40 -6.73 28.00
C MET A 281 -67.14 -8.02 28.77
N PHE A 282 -65.96 -8.62 28.58
CA PHE A 282 -65.57 -9.85 29.26
C PHE A 282 -64.72 -9.59 30.52
N ASN A 283 -64.66 -8.34 31.01
CA ASN A 283 -63.87 -7.94 32.18
C ASN A 283 -62.40 -8.39 32.08
N PHE A 284 -61.83 -8.41 30.87
CA PHE A 284 -60.43 -8.78 30.64
C PHE A 284 -59.48 -7.90 31.45
N SER A 285 -59.82 -6.62 31.61
CA SER A 285 -59.06 -5.68 32.44
C SER A 285 -58.96 -6.14 33.89
N CYS A 286 -60.04 -6.63 34.49
CA CYS A 286 -60.05 -7.20 35.85
C CYS A 286 -59.22 -8.50 35.92
N ILE A 287 -59.38 -9.40 34.96
CA ILE A 287 -58.66 -10.68 34.90
C ILE A 287 -57.14 -10.46 34.70
N LYS A 288 -56.76 -9.57 33.77
CA LYS A 288 -55.36 -9.16 33.52
C LYS A 288 -54.76 -8.46 34.74
N ASN A 289 -55.49 -7.54 35.37
CA ASN A 289 -55.05 -6.84 36.58
C ASN A 289 -54.80 -7.79 37.74
N GLU A 290 -55.71 -8.74 37.98
CA GLU A 290 -55.55 -9.76 39.02
C GLU A 290 -54.35 -10.68 38.73
N LEU A 291 -54.19 -11.10 37.47
CA LEU A 291 -53.05 -11.89 37.04
C LEU A 291 -51.72 -11.14 37.26
N ASP A 292 -51.67 -9.86 36.90
CA ASP A 292 -50.49 -9.01 37.07
C ASP A 292 -50.20 -8.66 38.53
N GLN A 293 -51.21 -8.58 39.40
CA GLN A 293 -51.01 -8.52 40.85
C GLN A 293 -50.32 -9.78 41.38
N ILE A 294 -50.73 -10.97 40.91
CA ILE A 294 -50.06 -12.23 41.28
C ILE A 294 -48.61 -12.23 40.75
N ARG A 295 -48.38 -11.79 39.51
CA ARG A 295 -47.03 -11.70 38.93
C ARG A 295 -46.14 -10.71 39.68
N ARG A 296 -46.66 -9.56 40.10
CA ARG A 296 -45.93 -8.58 40.94
C ARG A 296 -45.51 -9.18 42.27
N LYS A 297 -46.41 -9.91 42.95
CA LYS A 297 -46.07 -10.63 44.19
C LYS A 297 -44.97 -11.69 43.99
N GLU A 298 -44.90 -12.34 42.82
CA GLU A 298 -43.80 -13.26 42.49
C GLU A 298 -42.48 -12.54 42.28
N ILE A 299 -42.51 -11.35 41.65
CA ILE A 299 -41.32 -10.51 41.45
C ILE A 299 -40.80 -10.02 42.81
N GLU A 300 -41.67 -9.45 43.65
CA GLU A 300 -41.32 -8.98 45.00
C GLU A 300 -40.76 -10.09 45.89
N LYS A 301 -41.29 -11.31 45.81
CA LYS A 301 -40.75 -12.50 46.51
C LYS A 301 -39.37 -12.91 45.98
N GLY A 302 -39.17 -12.81 44.66
CA GLY A 302 -37.89 -13.04 44.02
C GLY A 302 -36.83 -12.04 44.49
N GLU A 303 -37.16 -10.75 44.47
CA GLU A 303 -36.24 -9.67 44.86
C GLU A 303 -35.76 -9.83 46.31
N LYS A 304 -36.68 -10.18 47.23
CA LYS A 304 -36.35 -10.50 48.64
C LYS A 304 -35.39 -11.69 48.81
N LYS A 305 -35.21 -12.51 47.78
CA LYS A 305 -34.29 -13.67 47.75
C LYS A 305 -33.15 -13.51 46.74
N GLY A 306 -32.93 -12.31 46.21
CA GLY A 306 -31.88 -12.01 45.23
C GLY A 306 -32.10 -12.62 43.84
N LYS A 307 -33.35 -12.92 43.45
CA LYS A 307 -33.73 -13.48 42.14
C LYS A 307 -34.65 -12.51 41.40
N LYS A 308 -34.64 -12.53 40.05
CA LYS A 308 -35.57 -11.69 39.25
C LYS A 308 -37.05 -12.00 39.48
N ARG A 309 -37.39 -13.23 39.90
CA ARG A 309 -38.76 -13.69 40.15
C ARG A 309 -38.74 -14.98 40.95
N GLU A 310 -39.68 -15.15 41.88
CA GLU A 310 -39.95 -16.42 42.54
C GLU A 310 -41.43 -16.82 42.36
N TYR A 311 -41.65 -17.93 41.65
CA TYR A 311 -42.99 -18.44 41.39
C TYR A 311 -43.63 -19.04 42.64
N PHE A 312 -44.96 -18.88 42.76
CA PHE A 312 -45.73 -19.59 43.76
C PHE A 312 -45.62 -21.12 43.53
N LYS A 313 -45.48 -21.89 44.62
CA LYS A 313 -45.36 -23.36 44.56
C LYS A 313 -46.64 -23.97 43.99
N LYS A 314 -46.52 -25.09 43.26
CA LYS A 314 -47.66 -25.90 42.83
C LYS A 314 -48.57 -26.19 44.02
N ASP A 315 -49.88 -26.13 43.79
CA ASP A 315 -50.96 -26.33 44.77
C ASP A 315 -51.24 -25.20 45.77
N THR A 316 -50.48 -24.10 45.74
CA THR A 316 -50.84 -22.89 46.51
C THR A 316 -52.07 -22.17 45.93
N PRO A 317 -52.88 -21.46 46.76
CA PRO A 317 -54.05 -20.71 46.28
C PRO A 317 -53.71 -19.74 45.14
N GLU A 318 -52.58 -19.03 45.24
CA GLU A 318 -52.16 -18.06 44.22
C GLU A 318 -51.66 -18.73 42.94
N TYR A 319 -51.04 -19.92 43.05
CA TYR A 319 -50.68 -20.72 41.87
C TYR A 319 -51.94 -21.23 41.16
N LYS A 320 -52.91 -21.78 41.90
CA LYS A 320 -54.19 -22.25 41.35
C LYS A 320 -54.95 -21.11 40.69
N ARG A 321 -55.06 -19.96 41.36
CA ARG A 321 -55.73 -18.77 40.82
C ARG A 321 -55.03 -18.23 39.57
N LYS A 322 -53.70 -18.20 39.52
CA LYS A 322 -52.93 -17.82 38.32
C LYS A 322 -53.19 -18.75 37.15
N VAL A 323 -53.27 -20.07 37.40
CA VAL A 323 -53.59 -21.07 36.36
C VAL A 323 -55.03 -20.90 35.88
N GLU A 324 -55.98 -20.67 36.78
CA GLU A 324 -57.38 -20.37 36.43
C GLU A 324 -57.51 -19.09 35.59
N LEU A 325 -56.90 -17.98 36.02
CA LEU A 325 -56.92 -16.72 35.29
C LEU A 325 -56.29 -16.84 33.90
N LYS A 326 -55.21 -17.60 33.76
CA LYS A 326 -54.62 -17.92 32.46
C LYS A 326 -55.58 -18.75 31.61
N LYS A 327 -56.15 -19.81 32.18
CA LYS A 327 -57.11 -20.66 31.48
C LYS A 327 -58.33 -19.88 31.01
N MET A 328 -58.84 -18.95 31.81
CA MET A 328 -59.95 -18.07 31.43
C MET A 328 -59.61 -17.16 30.24
N LEU A 329 -58.37 -16.65 30.18
CA LEU A 329 -57.89 -15.87 29.03
C LEU A 329 -57.69 -16.76 27.80
N ASP A 330 -57.02 -17.90 27.96
CA ASP A 330 -56.71 -18.85 26.89
C ASP A 330 -58.00 -19.44 26.28
N ASP A 331 -58.93 -19.90 27.12
CA ASP A 331 -60.24 -20.42 26.70
C ASP A 331 -61.03 -19.35 25.93
N PHE A 332 -60.91 -18.07 26.28
CA PHE A 332 -61.57 -17.00 25.53
C PHE A 332 -60.87 -16.68 24.22
N GLU A 333 -59.54 -16.58 24.20
CA GLU A 333 -58.78 -16.35 22.96
C GLU A 333 -58.99 -17.49 21.94
N GLU A 334 -59.21 -18.72 22.40
CA GLU A 334 -59.46 -19.88 21.53
C GLU A 334 -60.91 -20.01 21.08
N ASN A 335 -61.89 -19.74 21.95
CA ASN A 335 -63.31 -19.95 21.65
C ASN A 335 -64.02 -18.73 21.08
N ASN A 336 -63.46 -17.52 21.20
CA ASN A 336 -64.03 -16.31 20.61
C ASN A 336 -63.47 -16.07 19.20
N SER A 337 -64.24 -16.49 18.19
CA SER A 337 -63.88 -16.33 16.77
C SER A 337 -63.74 -14.86 16.36
N GLU A 338 -64.52 -13.94 16.94
CA GLU A 338 -64.48 -12.51 16.64
C GLU A 338 -63.18 -11.88 17.16
N TYR A 339 -62.78 -12.20 18.40
CA TYR A 339 -61.53 -11.73 18.99
C TYR A 339 -60.31 -12.20 18.21
N LYS A 340 -60.28 -13.48 17.83
CA LYS A 340 -59.19 -14.06 17.02
C LYS A 340 -59.08 -13.41 15.65
N THR A 341 -60.21 -13.16 15.01
CA THR A 341 -60.27 -12.51 13.69
C THR A 341 -59.76 -11.06 13.78
N LEU A 342 -60.19 -10.31 14.79
CA LEU A 342 -59.74 -8.92 15.01
C LEU A 342 -58.24 -8.83 15.32
N LYS A 343 -57.71 -9.73 16.14
CA LYS A 343 -56.27 -9.79 16.47
C LYS A 343 -55.42 -10.10 15.23
N GLN A 344 -55.89 -11.02 14.38
CA GLN A 344 -55.23 -11.34 13.12
C GLN A 344 -55.35 -10.19 12.11
N GLU A 345 -56.49 -9.50 12.06
CA GLU A 345 -56.71 -8.37 11.16
C GLU A 345 -55.83 -7.16 11.55
N ILE A 346 -55.72 -6.85 12.84
CA ILE A 346 -54.79 -5.82 13.34
C ILE A 346 -53.36 -6.15 12.93
N LYS A 347 -52.91 -7.39 13.16
CA LYS A 347 -51.57 -7.84 12.77
C LYS A 347 -51.32 -7.67 11.26
N ASN A 348 -52.27 -8.08 10.43
CA ASN A 348 -52.16 -7.95 8.97
C ASN A 348 -52.13 -6.47 8.53
N ILE A 349 -52.87 -5.59 9.21
CA ILE A 349 -52.87 -4.14 8.94
C ILE A 349 -51.55 -3.51 9.38
N GLU A 350 -51.01 -3.90 10.53
CA GLU A 350 -49.72 -3.43 11.03
C GLU A 350 -48.58 -3.84 10.10
N GLU A 351 -48.54 -5.09 9.63
CA GLU A 351 -47.58 -5.56 8.62
C GLU A 351 -47.69 -4.74 7.32
N ARG A 352 -48.91 -4.38 6.90
CA ARG A 352 -49.12 -3.48 5.75
C ARG A 352 -48.63 -2.07 6.03
N ILE A 353 -48.90 -1.49 7.19
CA ILE A 353 -48.43 -0.15 7.55
C ILE A 353 -46.91 -0.10 7.60
N ASP A 354 -46.27 -1.12 8.16
CA ASP A 354 -44.81 -1.23 8.27
C ASP A 354 -44.14 -1.30 6.90
N SER A 355 -44.84 -1.74 5.85
CA SER A 355 -44.33 -1.71 4.47
C SER A 355 -44.31 -0.31 3.83
N TYR A 356 -44.95 0.69 4.44
CA TYR A 356 -44.92 2.06 3.94
C TYR A 356 -43.69 2.79 4.47
N HIS A 357 -42.83 3.22 3.56
CA HIS A 357 -41.64 4.01 3.86
C HIS A 357 -41.63 5.29 3.01
N TYR A 358 -40.85 6.28 3.47
CA TYR A 358 -40.62 7.53 2.75
C TYR A 358 -39.12 7.70 2.49
N GLY A 359 -38.76 7.89 1.22
CA GLY A 359 -37.38 8.20 0.82
C GLY A 359 -36.43 7.00 0.77
N SER A 360 -36.89 5.80 1.12
CA SER A 360 -36.17 4.54 0.96
C SER A 360 -37.03 3.50 0.26
N THR A 361 -36.38 2.53 -0.37
CA THR A 361 -37.03 1.45 -1.13
C THR A 361 -36.40 0.10 -0.82
N GLU A 362 -37.15 -0.98 -1.07
CA GLU A 362 -36.64 -2.36 -0.99
C GLU A 362 -35.44 -2.63 -1.92
N TYR A 363 -35.23 -1.78 -2.93
CA TYR A 363 -34.15 -1.90 -3.92
C TYR A 363 -32.82 -1.32 -3.42
N ASP A 364 -32.81 -0.46 -2.40
CA ASP A 364 -31.62 0.28 -1.98
C ASP A 364 -30.47 -0.65 -1.56
N SER A 365 -30.79 -1.72 -0.82
CA SER A 365 -29.80 -2.71 -0.38
C SER A 365 -29.22 -3.51 -1.55
N ALA A 366 -30.08 -3.92 -2.49
CA ALA A 366 -29.65 -4.65 -3.68
C ALA A 366 -28.78 -3.77 -4.59
N LEU A 367 -29.17 -2.51 -4.79
CA LEU A 367 -28.37 -1.53 -5.53
C LEU A 367 -26.99 -1.33 -4.91
N GLY A 368 -26.92 -1.14 -3.58
CA GLY A 368 -25.65 -1.03 -2.86
C GLY A 368 -24.73 -2.24 -3.09
N ALA A 369 -25.28 -3.46 -3.04
CA ALA A 369 -24.52 -4.68 -3.31
C ALA A 369 -23.99 -4.76 -4.75
N LEU A 370 -24.77 -4.33 -5.74
CA LEU A 370 -24.34 -4.28 -7.14
C LEU A 370 -23.21 -3.27 -7.37
N PHE A 371 -23.25 -2.10 -6.71
CA PHE A 371 -22.17 -1.12 -6.79
C PHE A 371 -20.86 -1.61 -6.17
N VAL A 372 -20.93 -2.36 -5.06
CA VAL A 372 -19.75 -3.05 -4.50
C VAL A 372 -19.17 -4.03 -5.52
N ARG A 373 -20.02 -4.83 -6.17
CA ARG A 373 -19.61 -5.78 -7.20
C ARG A 373 -18.95 -5.11 -8.42
N LEU A 374 -19.45 -3.95 -8.85
CA LEU A 374 -18.80 -3.15 -9.90
C LEU A 374 -17.40 -2.66 -9.47
N SER A 375 -17.30 -2.14 -8.24
CA SER A 375 -16.04 -1.65 -7.68
C SER A 375 -14.99 -2.78 -7.61
N ASP A 376 -15.37 -3.95 -7.11
CA ASP A 376 -14.49 -5.11 -7.01
C ASP A 376 -14.02 -5.58 -8.39
N GLY A 377 -14.94 -5.69 -9.36
CA GLY A 377 -14.60 -6.06 -10.73
C GLY A 377 -13.62 -5.09 -11.39
N VAL A 378 -13.79 -3.79 -11.19
CA VAL A 378 -12.85 -2.77 -11.69
C VAL A 378 -11.50 -2.83 -10.98
N ASN A 379 -11.48 -3.01 -9.66
CA ASN A 379 -10.22 -3.14 -8.92
C ASN A 379 -9.43 -4.39 -9.35
N ASP A 380 -10.11 -5.49 -9.67
CA ASP A 380 -9.46 -6.69 -10.18
C ASP A 380 -8.94 -6.53 -11.62
N LEU A 381 -9.65 -5.77 -12.47
CA LEU A 381 -9.10 -5.34 -13.77
C LEU A 381 -7.84 -4.51 -13.61
N ILE A 382 -7.83 -3.52 -12.71
CA ILE A 382 -6.64 -2.71 -12.39
C ILE A 382 -5.48 -3.61 -11.97
N LYS A 383 -5.72 -4.59 -11.08
CA LYS A 383 -4.68 -5.55 -10.65
C LYS A 383 -4.15 -6.38 -11.82
N LYS A 384 -5.00 -6.86 -12.73
CA LYS A 384 -4.58 -7.63 -13.91
C LYS A 384 -3.70 -6.80 -14.85
N VAL A 385 -4.11 -5.56 -15.17
CA VAL A 385 -3.33 -4.65 -16.02
C VAL A 385 -1.99 -4.27 -15.38
N ASN A 386 -1.96 -4.04 -14.06
CA ASN A 386 -0.71 -3.75 -13.35
C ASN A 386 0.26 -4.95 -13.30
N LYS A 387 -0.24 -6.18 -13.35
CA LYS A 387 0.61 -7.40 -13.37
C LYS A 387 1.23 -7.65 -14.74
N SER A 388 0.53 -7.33 -15.83
CA SER A 388 1.02 -7.54 -17.19
C SER A 388 2.06 -6.52 -17.65
N GLY A 389 2.16 -5.36 -17.00
CA GLY A 389 3.09 -4.29 -17.35
C GLY A 389 4.47 -4.38 -16.72
N GLN A 390 4.87 -5.57 -16.23
CA GLN A 390 6.22 -5.75 -15.73
C GLN A 390 7.16 -6.07 -16.89
N SER A 391 7.98 -5.10 -17.32
CA SER A 391 9.04 -5.36 -18.29
C SER A 391 9.98 -6.44 -17.73
N HIS A 392 10.27 -7.46 -18.53
CA HIS A 392 11.22 -8.52 -18.16
C HIS A 392 12.67 -8.16 -18.47
N SER A 393 12.93 -7.02 -19.10
CA SER A 393 14.28 -6.57 -19.48
C SER A 393 14.54 -5.12 -19.06
N VAL A 394 15.80 -4.81 -18.78
CA VAL A 394 16.25 -3.46 -18.39
C VAL A 394 17.24 -2.93 -19.41
N ASP A 395 16.98 -1.75 -19.96
CA ASP A 395 17.88 -1.09 -20.91
C ASP A 395 18.94 -0.27 -20.16
N PHE A 396 20.14 -0.83 -19.99
CA PHE A 396 21.28 -0.11 -19.40
C PHE A 396 22.00 0.82 -20.40
N SER A 397 21.69 0.78 -21.70
CA SER A 397 22.41 1.58 -22.72
C SER A 397 22.26 3.09 -22.52
N ARG A 398 21.19 3.49 -21.81
CA ARG A 398 20.90 4.88 -21.44
C ARG A 398 21.72 5.39 -20.27
N ILE A 399 22.46 4.52 -19.58
CA ILE A 399 23.30 4.90 -18.45
C ILE A 399 24.75 4.69 -18.86
N LYS A 400 25.53 5.78 -18.87
CA LYS A 400 26.99 5.71 -19.00
C LYS A 400 27.64 6.10 -17.69
N ILE A 401 28.74 5.44 -17.39
CA ILE A 401 29.55 5.72 -16.21
C ILE A 401 30.92 6.12 -16.71
N LEU A 402 31.30 7.35 -16.39
CA LEU A 402 32.52 7.98 -16.87
C LEU A 402 33.15 8.71 -15.67
N ASP A 403 34.40 8.40 -15.33
CA ASP A 403 35.09 8.96 -14.15
C ASP A 403 34.25 8.88 -12.85
N ARG A 404 33.55 7.76 -12.64
CA ARG A 404 32.64 7.54 -11.50
C ARG A 404 31.49 8.55 -11.42
N LYS A 405 31.09 9.14 -12.55
CA LYS A 405 29.89 9.97 -12.73
C LYS A 405 28.89 9.22 -13.59
N VAL A 406 27.63 9.23 -13.17
CA VAL A 406 26.53 8.68 -13.97
C VAL A 406 25.98 9.74 -14.90
N LEU A 407 25.98 9.45 -16.19
CA LEU A 407 25.45 10.31 -17.23
C LEU A 407 24.35 9.56 -17.96
N LEU A 408 23.24 10.24 -18.22
CA LEU A 408 22.22 9.69 -19.08
C LEU A 408 22.53 9.97 -20.55
N VAL A 409 22.27 8.97 -21.39
CA VAL A 409 22.41 9.07 -22.84
C VAL A 409 21.03 9.03 -23.46
N PHE A 410 20.69 10.12 -24.14
CA PHE A 410 19.45 10.25 -24.89
C PHE A 410 19.73 10.69 -26.33
N GLY A 411 18.75 10.50 -27.20
CA GLY A 411 18.77 11.03 -28.56
C GLY A 411 18.66 12.57 -28.59
N ASN A 412 18.92 13.15 -29.76
CA ASN A 412 18.99 14.60 -29.98
C ASN A 412 17.73 15.38 -29.51
N GLU A 413 16.56 14.74 -29.52
CA GLU A 413 15.28 15.36 -29.16
C GLU A 413 15.17 15.72 -27.66
N ALA A 414 15.91 15.02 -26.80
CA ALA A 414 15.81 15.16 -25.34
C ALA A 414 17.05 15.82 -24.71
N VAL A 415 17.97 16.35 -25.52
CA VAL A 415 19.30 16.81 -25.06
C VAL A 415 19.21 17.85 -23.94
N VAL A 416 18.27 18.81 -24.04
CA VAL A 416 18.11 19.87 -23.03
C VAL A 416 17.59 19.30 -21.70
N GLU A 417 16.59 18.42 -21.75
CA GLU A 417 16.04 17.78 -20.54
C GLU A 417 17.08 16.88 -19.87
N SER A 418 17.86 16.16 -20.69
CA SER A 418 18.92 15.27 -20.25
C SER A 418 20.04 16.04 -19.56
N ALA A 419 20.46 17.18 -20.14
CA ALA A 419 21.45 18.04 -19.53
C ALA A 419 20.99 18.56 -18.16
N TYR A 420 19.73 18.98 -18.03
CA TYR A 420 19.20 19.40 -16.72
C TYR A 420 19.10 18.21 -15.74
N PHE A 421 18.65 17.04 -16.21
CA PHE A 421 18.60 15.83 -15.40
C PHE A 421 19.96 15.48 -14.82
N ASP A 422 21.00 15.46 -15.66
CA ASP A 422 22.37 15.13 -15.26
C ASP A 422 22.89 16.13 -14.23
N ILE A 423 22.60 17.44 -14.37
CA ILE A 423 22.94 18.44 -13.35
C ILE A 423 22.26 18.12 -12.02
N VAL A 424 20.98 17.77 -12.02
CA VAL A 424 20.25 17.42 -10.79
C VAL A 424 20.84 16.16 -10.15
N LEU A 425 21.03 15.10 -10.94
CA LEU A 425 21.58 13.84 -10.47
C LEU A 425 22.99 14.03 -9.87
N GLN A 426 23.88 14.70 -10.59
CA GLN A 426 25.24 14.94 -10.12
C GLN A 426 25.28 15.80 -8.86
N TYR A 427 24.45 16.85 -8.81
CA TYR A 427 24.36 17.67 -7.61
C TYR A 427 23.92 16.83 -6.39
N ILE A 428 22.95 15.93 -6.55
CA ILE A 428 22.54 15.01 -5.48
C ILE A 428 23.69 14.09 -5.06
N LEU A 429 24.39 13.48 -6.03
CA LEU A 429 25.49 12.55 -5.76
C LEU A 429 26.72 13.23 -5.11
N GLU A 430 26.97 14.50 -5.42
CA GLU A 430 28.09 15.29 -4.86
C GLU A 430 27.80 15.84 -3.47
N GLN A 431 26.54 16.18 -3.16
CA GLN A 431 26.17 16.76 -1.87
C GLN A 431 26.09 15.74 -0.72
N SER A 432 26.17 14.43 -1.02
CA SER A 432 26.15 13.30 -0.08
C SER A 432 25.45 13.63 1.25
N PHE A 433 24.12 13.78 1.21
CA PHE A 433 23.33 14.18 2.38
C PHE A 433 23.55 13.14 3.50
N GLY A 434 24.33 13.50 4.51
CA GLY A 434 24.69 12.59 5.59
C GLY A 434 23.47 12.25 6.47
N GLY A 435 23.23 10.95 6.69
CA GLY A 435 22.20 10.45 7.60
C GLY A 435 20.91 10.02 6.90
N ILE A 436 20.22 9.04 7.49
CA ILE A 436 18.83 8.70 7.15
C ILE A 436 17.96 9.91 7.53
N ARG A 437 17.72 10.83 6.59
CA ARG A 437 16.81 11.97 6.79
C ARG A 437 15.66 11.87 5.82
N SER A 438 14.45 12.11 6.32
CA SER A 438 13.26 12.30 5.48
C SER A 438 13.48 13.51 4.57
N ILE A 439 13.19 13.37 3.29
CA ILE A 439 13.32 14.47 2.33
C ILE A 439 12.36 15.59 2.71
N SER A 440 12.89 16.74 3.14
CA SER A 440 12.06 17.89 3.47
C SER A 440 11.75 18.72 2.22
N GLU A 441 10.66 19.49 2.29
CA GLU A 441 10.31 20.42 1.21
C GLU A 441 11.37 21.50 1.02
N ILE A 442 12.00 21.96 2.11
CA ILE A 442 13.09 22.94 2.07
C ILE A 442 14.30 22.38 1.31
N ASP A 443 14.64 21.12 1.53
CA ASP A 443 15.76 20.49 0.82
C ASP A 443 15.50 20.45 -0.69
N ILE A 444 14.27 20.15 -1.11
CA ILE A 444 13.88 20.17 -2.51
C ILE A 444 13.94 21.58 -3.09
N LEU A 445 13.44 22.60 -2.37
CA LEU A 445 13.52 23.98 -2.84
C LEU A 445 14.96 24.46 -2.99
N ASN A 446 15.85 24.07 -2.08
CA ASN A 446 17.28 24.36 -2.17
C ASN A 446 17.94 23.63 -3.34
N LEU A 447 17.59 22.36 -3.56
CA LEU A 447 18.04 21.57 -4.71
C LEU A 447 17.64 22.23 -6.03
N ILE A 448 16.38 22.65 -6.15
CA ILE A 448 15.88 23.36 -7.34
C ILE A 448 16.67 24.65 -7.57
N LEU A 449 16.87 25.47 -6.53
CA LEU A 449 17.61 26.72 -6.65
C LEU A 449 19.05 26.50 -7.11
N ALA A 450 19.75 25.55 -6.50
CA ALA A 450 21.15 25.28 -6.80
C ALA A 450 21.33 24.73 -8.21
N THR A 451 20.53 23.73 -8.59
CA THR A 451 20.58 23.11 -9.91
C THR A 451 20.12 24.05 -11.02
N ALA A 452 19.10 24.88 -10.79
CA ALA A 452 18.67 25.91 -11.74
C ALA A 452 19.74 26.98 -11.95
N LYS A 453 20.51 27.35 -10.91
CA LYS A 453 21.64 28.27 -11.04
C LYS A 453 22.73 27.68 -11.92
N ILE A 454 23.12 26.43 -11.67
CA ILE A 454 24.11 25.72 -12.49
C ILE A 454 23.62 25.61 -13.94
N PHE A 455 22.35 25.26 -14.15
CA PHE A 455 21.77 25.12 -15.49
C PHE A 455 21.77 26.44 -16.27
N LYS A 456 21.49 27.58 -15.60
CA LYS A 456 21.54 28.93 -16.23
C LYS A 456 22.90 29.29 -16.80
N ASP A 457 23.98 28.71 -16.27
CA ASP A 457 25.34 28.96 -16.76
C ASP A 457 25.69 28.11 -18.00
N THR A 458 24.78 27.20 -18.42
CA THR A 458 24.96 26.35 -19.62
C THR A 458 24.37 26.96 -20.88
N GLU A 459 24.86 26.53 -22.05
CA GLU A 459 24.30 26.95 -23.36
C GLU A 459 22.85 26.48 -23.56
N TYR A 460 22.48 25.33 -22.98
CA TYR A 460 21.13 24.76 -23.07
C TYR A 460 20.06 25.68 -22.47
N SER A 461 20.40 26.47 -21.45
CA SER A 461 19.47 27.42 -20.83
C SER A 461 19.00 28.51 -21.80
N LYS A 462 19.77 28.83 -22.85
CA LYS A 462 19.44 29.87 -23.82
C LYS A 462 18.47 29.39 -24.91
N THR A 463 18.22 28.09 -24.98
CA THR A 463 17.26 27.50 -25.92
C THR A 463 15.81 27.77 -25.48
N VAL A 464 14.85 27.66 -26.40
CA VAL A 464 13.41 27.81 -26.09
C VAL A 464 12.99 26.82 -25.00
N THR A 465 13.35 25.55 -25.17
CA THR A 465 13.09 24.48 -24.20
C THR A 465 13.74 24.74 -22.84
N GLY A 466 14.98 25.23 -22.83
CA GLY A 466 15.71 25.56 -21.60
C GLY A 466 15.06 26.70 -20.81
N GLN A 467 14.56 27.73 -21.52
CA GLN A 467 13.80 28.82 -20.90
C GLN A 467 12.46 28.35 -20.35
N GLU A 468 11.73 27.52 -21.09
CA GLU A 468 10.44 26.96 -20.64
C GLU A 468 10.60 26.13 -19.36
N LEU A 469 11.64 25.29 -19.31
CA LEU A 469 12.01 24.52 -18.12
C LEU A 469 12.29 25.45 -16.92
N LEU A 470 13.13 26.47 -17.10
CA LEU A 470 13.47 27.44 -16.05
C LEU A 470 12.24 28.22 -15.54
N VAL A 471 11.32 28.57 -16.44
CA VAL A 471 10.05 29.21 -16.08
C VAL A 471 9.21 28.27 -15.22
N SER A 472 9.05 27.01 -15.62
CA SER A 472 8.28 26.01 -14.87
C SER A 472 8.88 25.77 -13.47
N LEU A 473 10.20 25.65 -13.34
CA LEU A 473 10.89 25.56 -12.05
C LEU A 473 10.63 26.80 -11.17
N GLY A 474 10.73 27.99 -11.76
CA GLY A 474 10.48 29.25 -11.06
C GLY A 474 9.04 29.37 -10.57
N GLN A 475 8.07 28.98 -11.40
CA GLN A 475 6.66 28.94 -11.02
C GLN A 475 6.40 27.98 -9.88
N TYR A 476 6.93 26.76 -9.94
CA TYR A 476 6.79 25.78 -8.86
C TYR A 476 7.41 26.28 -7.55
N TRP A 477 8.60 26.88 -7.61
CA TRP A 477 9.27 27.45 -6.44
C TRP A 477 8.44 28.56 -5.79
N ARG A 478 7.87 29.47 -6.59
CA ARG A 478 6.99 30.55 -6.12
C ARG A 478 5.67 30.03 -5.58
N TYR A 479 5.09 29.02 -6.23
CA TYR A 479 3.90 28.32 -5.77
C TYR A 479 4.11 27.75 -4.36
N LYS A 480 5.24 27.11 -4.11
CA LYS A 480 5.58 26.59 -2.77
C LYS A 480 5.79 27.68 -1.72
N LYS A 481 6.14 28.89 -2.13
CA LYS A 481 6.21 30.07 -1.27
C LYS A 481 4.91 30.84 -1.12
N GLN A 482 3.81 30.35 -1.71
CA GLN A 482 2.50 31.04 -1.73
C GLN A 482 2.55 32.40 -2.45
N GLU A 483 3.52 32.59 -3.34
CA GLU A 483 3.65 33.78 -4.20
C GLU A 483 2.88 33.64 -5.52
N LEU A 484 2.38 32.44 -5.83
CA LEU A 484 1.68 32.09 -7.06
C LEU A 484 0.62 31.03 -6.74
N ASP A 485 -0.58 31.14 -7.33
CA ASP A 485 -1.69 30.22 -7.03
C ASP A 485 -1.57 28.86 -7.74
N THR A 486 -0.94 28.82 -8.92
CA THR A 486 -0.83 27.62 -9.76
C THR A 486 0.46 27.61 -10.56
N PHE A 487 0.91 26.45 -11.02
CA PHE A 487 2.08 26.31 -11.90
C PHE A 487 1.78 25.31 -13.01
N SER A 488 2.49 25.39 -14.14
CA SER A 488 2.38 24.45 -15.24
C SER A 488 3.66 23.64 -15.45
N ILE A 489 3.49 22.38 -15.82
CA ILE A 489 4.59 21.50 -16.26
C ILE A 489 4.38 21.24 -17.76
N PRO A 490 5.38 21.54 -18.62
CA PRO A 490 5.29 21.31 -20.06
C PRO A 490 4.92 19.86 -20.41
N SER A 491 3.91 19.68 -21.26
CA SER A 491 3.40 18.34 -21.64
C SER A 491 4.34 17.59 -22.59
N HIS A 492 5.14 18.32 -23.38
CA HIS A 492 6.03 17.77 -24.40
C HIS A 492 7.44 17.45 -23.88
N LEU A 493 7.71 17.66 -22.58
CA LEU A 493 9.00 17.42 -21.92
C LEU A 493 8.89 16.25 -20.92
N PRO A 494 8.94 14.99 -21.37
CA PRO A 494 8.60 13.83 -20.55
C PRO A 494 9.68 13.47 -19.51
N ILE A 495 10.96 13.79 -19.74
CA ILE A 495 12.02 13.60 -18.74
C ILE A 495 11.90 14.68 -17.66
N PHE A 496 11.62 15.92 -18.07
CA PHE A 496 11.37 17.01 -17.13
C PHE A 496 10.13 16.76 -16.26
N GLN A 497 9.07 16.17 -16.80
CA GLN A 497 7.93 15.69 -16.01
C GLN A 497 8.35 14.71 -14.90
N SER A 498 9.31 13.83 -15.18
CA SER A 498 9.87 12.89 -14.19
C SER A 498 10.67 13.62 -13.12
N ILE A 499 11.50 14.60 -13.49
CA ILE A 499 12.23 15.47 -12.55
C ILE A 499 11.24 16.22 -11.64
N MET A 500 10.21 16.83 -12.22
CA MET A 500 9.18 17.55 -11.47
C MET A 500 8.38 16.62 -10.55
N SER A 501 8.10 15.39 -10.99
CA SER A 501 7.41 14.40 -10.17
C SER A 501 8.21 14.04 -8.91
N PHE A 502 9.53 13.89 -9.04
CA PHE A 502 10.42 13.78 -7.89
C PHE A 502 10.35 15.04 -7.00
N PHE A 503 10.49 16.23 -7.56
CA PHE A 503 10.42 17.47 -6.76
C PHE A 503 9.08 17.68 -6.04
N ILE A 504 7.96 17.23 -6.60
CA ILE A 504 6.63 17.41 -6.01
C ILE A 504 6.34 16.37 -4.94
N LYS A 505 6.78 15.12 -5.14
CA LYS A 505 6.42 13.96 -4.30
C LYS A 505 7.63 13.22 -3.72
N ALA A 506 8.72 13.93 -3.46
CA ALA A 506 9.99 13.35 -3.01
C ALA A 506 9.88 12.47 -1.74
N GLN A 507 8.85 12.67 -0.90
CA GLN A 507 8.71 11.97 0.37
C GLN A 507 8.53 10.45 0.25
N GLY A 508 8.13 9.93 -0.91
CA GLY A 508 8.04 8.48 -1.10
C GLY A 508 7.76 8.07 -2.53
N PHE A 509 8.40 6.98 -2.97
CA PHE A 509 8.26 6.47 -4.34
C PHE A 509 6.80 6.15 -4.72
N GLU A 510 5.98 5.65 -3.79
CA GLU A 510 4.55 5.39 -4.06
C GLU A 510 3.78 6.68 -4.38
N GLN A 511 4.15 7.80 -3.75
CA GLN A 511 3.52 9.09 -4.03
C GLN A 511 3.93 9.62 -5.41
N ILE A 512 5.21 9.45 -5.78
CA ILE A 512 5.72 9.75 -7.12
C ILE A 512 4.95 8.91 -8.15
N GLU A 513 4.85 7.59 -7.94
CA GLU A 513 4.19 6.67 -8.85
C GLU A 513 2.70 7.03 -9.05
N ARG A 514 1.96 7.26 -7.96
CA ARG A 514 0.55 7.68 -8.04
C ARG A 514 0.40 9.03 -8.74
N PHE A 515 1.29 9.98 -8.47
CA PHE A 515 1.25 11.29 -9.11
C PHE A 515 1.49 11.20 -10.62
N MET A 516 2.53 10.47 -11.04
CA MET A 516 2.84 10.26 -12.45
C MET A 516 1.72 9.52 -13.17
N LEU A 517 1.15 8.48 -12.54
CA LEU A 517 0.02 7.74 -13.09
C LEU A 517 -1.19 8.66 -13.32
N ASN A 518 -1.57 9.43 -12.31
CA ASN A 518 -2.72 10.35 -12.40
C ASN A 518 -2.52 11.46 -13.45
N ARG A 519 -1.26 11.88 -13.68
CA ARG A 519 -0.91 12.90 -14.66
C ARG A 519 -0.59 12.34 -16.05
N LYS A 520 -0.64 11.01 -16.22
CA LYS A 520 -0.26 10.32 -17.47
C LYS A 520 1.19 10.62 -17.91
N TYR A 521 2.08 10.85 -16.94
CA TYR A 521 3.50 11.10 -17.20
C TYR A 521 4.24 9.80 -17.49
N ARG A 522 5.25 9.90 -18.35
CA ARG A 522 6.06 8.79 -18.85
C ARG A 522 7.42 8.76 -18.16
N TYR A 523 8.12 7.63 -18.28
CA TYR A 523 9.51 7.43 -17.85
C TYR A 523 9.80 7.58 -16.35
N LYS A 524 8.98 6.94 -15.51
CA LYS A 524 9.16 6.98 -14.04
C LYS A 524 10.51 6.48 -13.54
N GLU A 525 11.25 5.71 -14.34
CA GLU A 525 12.64 5.34 -14.08
C GLU A 525 13.54 6.53 -13.74
N TYR A 526 13.33 7.69 -14.35
CA TYR A 526 14.13 8.87 -14.07
C TYR A 526 13.74 9.55 -12.76
N ALA A 527 12.46 9.55 -12.42
CA ALA A 527 11.99 10.05 -11.13
C ALA A 527 12.48 9.17 -9.97
N PHE A 528 12.41 7.85 -10.15
CA PHE A 528 12.90 6.88 -9.17
C PHE A 528 14.43 6.88 -9.06
N MET A 529 15.15 7.13 -10.16
CA MET A 529 16.59 7.30 -10.14
C MET A 529 17.01 8.49 -9.28
N LEU A 530 16.38 9.66 -9.44
CA LEU A 530 16.66 10.82 -8.58
C LEU A 530 16.30 10.56 -7.12
N TRP A 531 15.14 9.93 -6.87
CA TRP A 531 14.71 9.58 -5.52
C TRP A 531 15.69 8.60 -4.85
N GLY A 532 16.08 7.54 -5.54
CA GLY A 532 17.05 6.56 -5.06
C GLY A 532 18.45 7.15 -4.87
N ALA A 533 18.88 8.05 -5.75
CA ALA A 533 20.12 8.81 -5.60
C ALA A 533 20.12 9.68 -4.35
N TYR A 534 18.96 10.27 -4.01
CA TYR A 534 18.83 11.17 -2.88
C TYR A 534 18.86 10.43 -1.53
N ILE A 535 18.11 9.33 -1.39
CA ILE A 535 18.03 8.60 -0.13
C ILE A 535 19.15 7.57 0.05
N GLY A 536 19.72 7.10 -1.06
CA GLY A 536 20.73 6.05 -1.12
C GLY A 536 20.19 4.63 -0.90
N PHE A 537 20.94 3.65 -1.41
CA PHE A 537 20.52 2.24 -1.46
C PHE A 537 20.12 1.69 -0.09
N ALA A 538 20.89 1.98 0.97
CA ALA A 538 20.64 1.51 2.32
C ALA A 538 19.25 1.88 2.86
N ALA A 539 18.73 3.05 2.47
CA ALA A 539 17.41 3.54 2.92
C ALA A 539 16.24 3.06 2.06
N ILE A 540 16.49 2.47 0.87
CA ILE A 540 15.44 1.94 0.00
C ILE A 540 14.74 0.75 0.70
N PRO A 541 13.40 0.72 0.78
CA PRO A 541 12.70 -0.37 1.46
C PRO A 541 12.69 -1.67 0.63
N LYS A 542 12.52 -2.81 1.32
CA LYS A 542 12.35 -4.13 0.72
C LYS A 542 11.20 -4.18 -0.29
N THR A 543 10.08 -3.50 -0.01
CA THR A 543 8.93 -3.42 -0.93
C THR A 543 9.27 -2.80 -2.28
N PHE A 544 10.29 -1.94 -2.34
CA PHE A 544 10.78 -1.34 -3.58
C PHE A 544 11.67 -2.33 -4.36
N THR A 545 12.57 -3.02 -3.67
CA THR A 545 13.63 -3.86 -4.27
C THR A 545 13.20 -5.29 -4.58
N ASN A 546 12.15 -5.81 -3.94
CA ASN A 546 11.65 -7.16 -4.18
C ASN A 546 11.34 -7.46 -5.65
N VAL A 547 10.81 -6.48 -6.39
CA VAL A 547 10.51 -6.62 -7.83
C VAL A 547 11.76 -6.96 -8.64
N ILE A 548 12.93 -6.52 -8.18
CA ILE A 548 14.23 -6.81 -8.79
C ILE A 548 14.72 -8.18 -8.34
N TYR A 549 14.83 -8.41 -7.03
CA TYR A 549 15.49 -9.60 -6.48
C TYR A 549 14.68 -10.90 -6.56
N GLN A 550 13.39 -10.81 -6.91
CA GLN A 550 12.58 -11.99 -7.22
C GLN A 550 12.77 -12.48 -8.67
N ASN A 551 13.42 -11.68 -9.52
CA ASN A 551 13.78 -12.04 -10.88
C ASN A 551 15.31 -12.28 -10.97
N ASP A 552 15.68 -13.56 -11.04
CA ASP A 552 17.09 -13.99 -11.06
C ASP A 552 17.89 -13.45 -12.25
N GLU A 553 17.26 -13.23 -13.40
CA GLU A 553 17.92 -12.71 -14.60
C GLU A 553 18.28 -11.24 -14.43
N ILE A 554 17.31 -10.42 -14.00
CA ILE A 554 17.51 -8.98 -13.77
C ILE A 554 18.52 -8.73 -12.65
N ASP A 555 18.47 -9.52 -11.57
CA ASP A 555 19.44 -9.42 -10.49
C ASP A 555 20.88 -9.68 -10.98
N LYS A 556 21.08 -10.66 -11.87
CA LYS A 556 22.38 -10.93 -12.50
C LYS A 556 22.84 -9.81 -13.42
N GLU A 557 21.95 -9.26 -14.25
CA GLU A 557 22.27 -8.12 -15.11
C GLU A 557 22.69 -6.89 -14.28
N LEU A 558 21.97 -6.63 -13.19
CA LEU A 558 22.29 -5.54 -12.27
C LEU A 558 23.65 -5.73 -11.59
N ASP A 559 23.97 -6.95 -11.14
CA ASP A 559 25.29 -7.26 -10.58
C ASP A 559 26.41 -7.10 -11.61
N TYR A 560 26.20 -7.53 -12.86
CA TYR A 560 27.15 -7.32 -13.95
C TYR A 560 27.40 -5.83 -14.21
N PHE A 561 26.33 -5.03 -14.23
CA PHE A 561 26.44 -3.58 -14.39
C PHE A 561 27.26 -2.93 -13.25
N PHE A 562 27.01 -3.32 -12.00
CA PHE A 562 27.79 -2.81 -10.85
C PHE A 562 29.26 -3.25 -10.87
N ASN A 563 29.60 -4.36 -11.51
CA ASN A 563 30.99 -4.80 -11.62
C ASN A 563 31.83 -3.86 -12.47
N GLY A 564 31.27 -3.32 -13.55
CA GLY A 564 31.93 -2.28 -14.34
C GLY A 564 32.23 -1.03 -13.51
N ILE A 565 31.39 -0.72 -12.52
CA ILE A 565 31.56 0.46 -11.64
C ILE A 565 32.65 0.24 -10.59
N LEU A 566 32.72 -0.98 -10.03
CA LEU A 566 33.66 -1.32 -8.96
C LEU A 566 35.06 -1.68 -9.49
N GLY A 567 35.19 -2.00 -10.78
CA GLY A 567 36.45 -2.35 -11.44
C GLY A 567 37.33 -1.15 -11.86
N ASP A 568 36.76 0.06 -11.88
CA ASP A 568 37.43 1.35 -12.19
C ASP A 568 37.69 2.21 -10.92
#